data_AF-A0A1H0FT08-F1
#
_entry.id   AF-A0A1H0FT08-F1
#
_cell.length_a   1.000
_cell.length_b   1.000
_cell.length_c   1.000
_cell.angle_alpha   90.00
_cell.angle_beta   90.00
_cell.angle_gamma   90.00
#
_symmetry.space_group_name_H-M   'P 1'
#
loop_
_entity.id
_entity.type
_entity.pdbx_description
1 polymer ?
#
loop_
_entity_poly.entity_id
_entity_poly.type
_entity_poly.pdbx_seq_one_letter_code
_entity_poly.pdbx_strand_id
1 'polypeptide(L)'
;MPGHHAPEDITAISDEIPAVLLQVCGGPADEAPRTPFDLVLGMNRQWASSLPAPTPAVHRALSFWTRVQGVLSLELAGHFTPMGIDAGLLPAEEVAELGSER
;
A
#
# COMPACT_ATOMS: atom_id res chain seq x y z
N MET A 1 -3.76 -26.41 -0.34
CA MET A 1 -2.73 -27.46 -0.14
C MET A 1 -1.87 -27.06 1.04
N PRO A 2 -1.75 -27.88 2.11
CA PRO A 2 -0.80 -27.62 3.19
C PRO A 2 0.61 -27.89 2.66
N GLY A 3 1.52 -26.92 2.82
CA GLY A 3 2.94 -27.06 2.43
C GLY A 3 3.43 -26.17 1.28
N HIS A 4 2.65 -25.17 0.83
CA HIS A 4 3.21 -24.15 -0.06
C HIS A 4 4.04 -23.15 0.76
N HIS A 5 5.34 -23.42 0.88
CA HIS A 5 6.32 -22.41 1.24
C HIS A 5 6.64 -21.66 -0.05
N ALA A 6 6.28 -20.37 -0.12
CA ALA A 6 6.71 -19.53 -1.23
C ALA A 6 8.26 -19.48 -1.23
N PRO A 7 8.92 -19.60 -2.39
CA PRO A 7 10.37 -19.45 -2.49
C PRO A 7 10.81 -18.11 -1.91
N GLU A 8 11.89 -18.10 -1.13
CA GLU A 8 12.42 -16.90 -0.44
C GLU A 8 12.74 -15.75 -1.42
N ASP A 9 12.99 -16.07 -2.71
CA ASP A 9 13.20 -15.11 -3.79
C ASP A 9 11.91 -14.33 -4.20
N ILE A 10 10.71 -14.86 -3.92
CA ILE A 10 9.45 -14.13 -4.19
C ILE A 10 9.21 -13.06 -3.13
N THR A 11 9.68 -13.27 -1.89
CA THR A 11 9.65 -12.26 -0.83
C THR A 11 10.72 -11.17 -1.03
N ALA A 12 11.92 -11.53 -1.53
CA ALA A 12 13.01 -10.57 -1.72
C ALA A 12 12.72 -9.49 -2.79
N ILE A 13 12.07 -9.86 -3.90
CA ILE A 13 11.60 -8.90 -4.92
C ILE A 13 10.35 -8.15 -4.44
N SER A 14 9.54 -8.78 -3.57
CA SER A 14 8.33 -8.16 -3.01
C SER A 14 8.62 -7.08 -1.96
N ASP A 15 9.81 -7.05 -1.35
CA ASP A 15 10.16 -6.05 -0.31
C ASP A 15 10.72 -4.73 -0.89
N GLU A 16 11.19 -4.72 -2.15
CA GLU A 16 11.67 -3.48 -2.80
C GLU A 16 10.54 -2.49 -3.09
N ILE A 17 9.36 -2.99 -3.48
CA ILE A 17 8.21 -2.15 -3.81
C ILE A 17 7.67 -1.40 -2.57
N PRO A 18 7.44 -2.05 -1.42
CA PRO A 18 7.12 -1.39 -0.15
C PRO A 18 8.17 -0.36 0.26
N ALA A 19 9.46 -0.66 0.09
CA ALA A 19 10.54 0.26 0.46
C ALA A 19 10.51 1.57 -0.32
N VAL A 20 10.27 1.51 -1.64
CA VAL A 20 10.12 2.71 -2.48
C VAL A 20 8.88 3.51 -2.07
N LEU A 21 7.74 2.83 -1.83
CA LEU A 21 6.51 3.49 -1.39
C LEU A 21 6.67 4.18 -0.04
N LEU A 22 7.38 3.54 0.89
CA LEU A 22 7.69 4.09 2.21
C LEU A 22 8.60 5.33 2.14
N GLN A 23 9.54 5.37 1.19
CA GLN A 23 10.34 6.58 0.94
C GLN A 23 9.51 7.74 0.39
N VAL A 24 8.55 7.46 -0.50
CA VAL A 24 7.67 8.50 -1.10
C VAL A 24 6.63 8.99 -0.10
N CYS A 25 6.10 8.11 0.75
CA CYS A 25 5.12 8.46 1.79
C CYS A 25 5.75 9.13 3.03
N GLY A 26 7.08 9.23 3.12
CA GLY A 26 7.83 9.77 4.26
C GLY A 26 7.81 11.29 4.43
N GLY A 27 6.66 11.93 4.21
CA GLY A 27 6.45 13.35 4.52
C GLY A 27 6.48 13.64 6.03
N PRO A 28 6.52 14.92 6.46
CA PRO A 28 6.43 15.26 7.88
C PRO A 28 5.17 14.61 8.45
N ALA A 29 5.35 13.78 9.47
CA ALA A 29 4.24 13.09 10.11
C ALA A 29 3.37 14.15 10.79
N ASP A 30 2.25 14.50 10.15
CA ASP A 30 1.20 15.21 10.86
C ASP A 30 0.69 14.28 11.96
N GLU A 31 0.41 14.84 13.14
CA GLU A 31 0.00 14.08 14.31
C GLU A 31 -1.48 13.70 14.17
N ALA A 32 -1.77 12.88 13.16
CA ALA A 32 -3.11 12.40 12.86
C ALA A 32 -3.62 11.51 14.00
N PRO A 33 -4.94 11.50 14.26
CA PRO A 33 -5.54 10.65 15.30
C PRO A 33 -5.17 9.18 15.07
N ARG A 34 -4.61 8.52 16.09
CA ARG A 34 -4.25 7.08 15.99
C ARG A 34 -5.52 6.25 15.79
N THR A 35 -5.61 5.61 14.63
CA THR A 35 -6.63 4.62 14.34
C THR A 35 -6.28 3.29 15.03
N PRO A 36 -7.26 2.39 15.24
CA PRO A 36 -6.97 1.02 15.70
C PRO A 36 -5.95 0.30 14.81
N PHE A 37 -5.91 0.61 13.51
CA PHE A 37 -4.96 0.04 12.57
C PHE A 37 -3.53 0.54 12.82
N ASP A 38 -3.34 1.82 13.19
CA ASP A 38 -2.01 2.35 13.55
C ASP A 38 -1.42 1.65 14.79
N LEU A 39 -2.27 1.29 15.76
CA LEU A 39 -1.85 0.52 16.93
C LEU A 39 -1.36 -0.88 16.53
N VAL A 40 -2.11 -1.57 15.67
CA VAL A 40 -1.75 -2.91 15.16
C VAL A 40 -0.45 -2.86 14.34
N LEU A 41 -0.26 -1.83 13.53
CA LEU A 41 0.98 -1.61 12.76
C LEU A 41 2.18 -1.34 13.67
N GLY A 42 1.99 -0.56 14.74
CA GLY A 42 3.02 -0.33 15.75
C GLY A 42 3.44 -1.62 16.48
N MET A 43 2.48 -2.49 16.77
CA MET A 43 2.73 -3.77 17.46
C MET A 43 3.37 -4.84 16.55
N ASN A 44 3.06 -4.83 15.25
CA ASN A 44 3.48 -5.87 14.30
C ASN A 44 4.51 -5.38 13.29
N ARG A 45 5.43 -4.47 13.67
CA ARG A 45 6.35 -3.81 12.74
C ARG A 45 7.53 -4.67 12.25
N GLN A 46 7.58 -5.96 12.60
CA GLN A 46 8.72 -6.84 12.30
C GLN A 46 8.99 -7.01 10.79
N TRP A 47 7.94 -7.01 9.97
CA TRP A 47 8.02 -7.13 8.50
C TRP A 47 8.55 -5.85 7.83
N ALA A 48 8.51 -4.70 8.51
CA ALA A 48 9.04 -3.42 8.05
C ALA A 48 10.24 -2.97 8.89
N SER A 49 10.90 -3.90 9.59
CA SER A 49 11.98 -3.61 10.55
C SER A 49 13.21 -2.97 9.91
N SER A 50 13.44 -3.21 8.62
CA SER A 50 14.51 -2.60 7.82
C SER A 50 14.24 -1.15 7.41
N LEU A 51 13.01 -0.65 7.58
CA LEU A 51 12.59 0.67 7.09
C LEU A 51 12.39 1.64 8.27
N PRO A 52 13.18 2.73 8.36
CA PRO A 52 13.07 3.71 9.45
C PRO A 52 11.92 4.72 9.22
N ALA A 53 10.71 4.24 8.92
CA ALA A 53 9.55 5.08 8.63
C ALA A 53 8.54 5.20 9.79
N PRO A 54 8.03 6.39 10.15
CA PRO A 54 6.97 6.52 11.16
C PRO A 54 5.73 5.66 10.84
N THR A 55 5.03 5.15 11.85
CA THR A 55 3.80 4.33 11.67
C THR A 55 2.76 4.96 10.73
N PRO A 56 2.50 6.29 10.77
CA PRO A 56 1.60 6.93 9.80
C PRO A 56 2.06 6.79 8.35
N ALA A 57 3.38 6.84 8.09
CA ALA A 57 3.93 6.65 6.74
C ALA A 57 3.77 5.20 6.27
N VAL A 58 3.91 4.23 7.18
CA VAL A 58 3.66 2.80 6.89
C VAL A 58 2.18 2.54 6.59
N HIS A 59 1.29 3.12 7.39
CA HIS A 59 -0.14 3.04 7.13
C HIS A 59 -0.47 3.62 5.75
N ARG A 60 0.02 4.82 5.44
CA ARG A 60 -0.20 5.46 4.13
C ARG A 60 0.31 4.60 2.97
N ALA A 61 1.53 4.07 3.08
CA ALA A 61 2.11 3.21 2.05
C ALA A 61 1.28 1.94 1.81
N LEU A 62 0.78 1.30 2.88
CA LEU A 62 -0.09 0.12 2.77
C LEU A 62 -1.45 0.45 2.16
N SER A 63 -2.06 1.57 2.58
CA SER A 63 -3.33 2.03 2.02
C SER A 63 -3.19 2.32 0.53
N PHE A 64 -2.14 3.05 0.12
CA PHE A 64 -1.85 3.30 -1.29
C PHE A 64 -1.69 2.00 -2.08
N TRP A 65 -0.81 1.11 -1.60
CA TRP A 65 -0.51 -0.15 -2.27
C TRP A 65 -1.76 -1.01 -2.46
N THR A 66 -2.57 -1.17 -1.42
CA THR A 66 -3.76 -2.03 -1.46
C THR A 66 -4.86 -1.44 -2.35
N ARG A 67 -5.06 -0.12 -2.35
CA ARG A 67 -6.03 0.54 -3.26
C ARG A 67 -5.63 0.39 -4.72
N VAL A 68 -4.38 0.68 -5.07
CA VAL A 68 -3.87 0.52 -6.45
C VAL A 68 -3.96 -0.93 -6.92
N GLN A 69 -3.53 -1.89 -6.10
CA GLN A 69 -3.65 -3.31 -6.42
C GLN A 69 -5.12 -3.75 -6.59
N GLY A 70 -6.04 -3.19 -5.80
CA GLY A 70 -7.47 -3.43 -5.92
C GLY A 70 -8.03 -2.97 -7.27
N VAL A 71 -7.71 -1.74 -7.68
CA VAL A 71 -8.12 -1.19 -8.99
C VAL A 71 -7.56 -2.05 -10.13
N LEU A 72 -6.26 -2.35 -10.11
CA LEU A 72 -5.62 -3.18 -11.14
C LEU A 72 -6.24 -4.59 -11.21
N SER A 73 -6.56 -5.19 -10.07
CA SER A 73 -7.21 -6.51 -10.03
C SER A 73 -8.61 -6.48 -10.63
N LEU A 74 -9.40 -5.45 -10.33
CA LEU A 74 -10.75 -5.27 -10.89
C LEU A 74 -10.73 -4.98 -12.39
N GLU A 75 -9.76 -4.20 -12.85
CA GLU A 75 -9.52 -3.91 -14.26
C GLU A 75 -9.16 -5.17 -15.04
N LEU A 76 -8.15 -5.91 -14.58
CA LEU A 76 -7.71 -7.16 -15.21
C LEU A 76 -8.80 -8.22 -15.23
N ALA A 77 -9.67 -8.23 -14.21
CA ALA A 77 -10.84 -9.11 -14.17
C ALA A 77 -12.03 -8.60 -15.01
N GLY A 78 -11.91 -7.45 -15.68
CA GLY A 78 -12.91 -6.90 -16.58
C GLY A 78 -14.15 -6.34 -15.89
N HIS A 79 -14.08 -6.00 -14.59
CA HIS A 79 -15.24 -5.51 -13.84
C HIS A 79 -15.68 -4.10 -14.25
N PHE A 80 -14.75 -3.28 -14.76
CA PHE A 80 -15.04 -1.90 -15.15
C PHE A 80 -15.69 -1.78 -16.53
N THR A 81 -15.41 -2.72 -17.44
CA THR A 81 -15.93 -2.69 -18.82
C THR A 81 -17.46 -2.69 -18.88
N PRO A 82 -18.20 -3.54 -18.14
CA PRO A 82 -19.67 -3.50 -18.11
C PRO A 82 -20.24 -2.25 -17.43
N MET A 83 -19.44 -1.55 -16.61
CA MET A 83 -19.87 -0.35 -15.89
C MET A 83 -19.62 0.94 -16.67
N GLY A 84 -18.91 0.88 -17.81
CA GLY A 84 -18.53 2.06 -18.58
C GLY A 84 -17.53 2.97 -17.86
N ILE A 85 -16.81 2.44 -16.88
CA ILE A 85 -15.79 3.16 -16.10
C ILE A 85 -14.45 3.04 -16.83
N ASP A 86 -13.78 4.18 -17.04
CA ASP A 86 -12.39 4.19 -17.50
C ASP A 86 -11.46 3.90 -16.32
N ALA A 87 -11.00 2.65 -16.24
CA ALA A 87 -10.11 2.18 -15.20
C ALA A 87 -8.79 2.95 -15.13
N GLY A 88 -8.31 3.50 -16.27
CA GLY A 88 -7.05 4.24 -16.33
C GLY A 88 -7.06 5.55 -15.55
N LEU A 89 -8.24 6.08 -15.20
CA LEU A 89 -8.40 7.30 -14.41
C LEU A 89 -8.30 7.05 -12.90
N LEU A 90 -8.68 5.84 -12.44
CA LEU A 90 -8.75 5.53 -11.01
C LEU A 90 -7.38 5.53 -10.31
N PRO A 91 -6.29 4.98 -10.89
CA PRO A 91 -4.96 5.08 -10.29
C PRO A 91 -4.46 6.52 -10.16
N ALA A 92 -4.79 7.38 -11.12
CA ALA A 92 -4.38 8.79 -11.09
C ALA A 92 -5.09 9.56 -9.96
N GLU A 93 -6.38 9.30 -9.75
CA GLU A 93 -7.14 9.85 -8.62
C GLU A 93 -6.61 9.36 -7.27
N GLU A 94 -6.31 8.06 -7.13
CA GLU A 94 -5.73 7.52 -5.89
C GLU A 94 -4.36 8.14 -5.55
N VAL A 95 -3.53 8.37 -6.58
CA VAL A 95 -2.25 9.09 -6.41
C VAL A 95 -2.49 10.55 -6.00
N ALA A 96 -3.51 11.21 -6.56
CA ALA A 96 -3.82 12.60 -6.26
C ALA A 96 -4.39 12.77 -4.84
N GLU A 97 -5.33 11.91 -4.42
CA GLU A 97 -5.90 11.90 -3.06
C GLU A 97 -4.79 11.73 -2.02
N LEU A 98 -3.92 10.74 -2.23
CA LEU A 98 -2.83 10.43 -1.30
C LEU A 98 -1.63 11.38 -1.39
N GLY A 99 -1.55 12.20 -2.45
CA GLY A 99 -0.58 13.30 -2.58
C GLY A 99 -1.09 14.64 -2.03
N SER A 100 -2.40 14.80 -1.91
CA SER A 100 -3.06 16.08 -1.56
C SER A 100 -3.23 16.32 -0.06
N GLU A 101 -3.16 15.30 0.80
CA GLU A 101 -3.16 15.51 2.27
C GLU A 101 -1.74 15.88 2.75
N ARG A 102 -1.18 16.98 2.22
CA ARG A 102 0.13 17.53 2.61
C ARG A 102 -0.01 18.86 3.34
#